data_AF-A0A2P2IF59-F1
#
_entry.id   AF-A0A2P2IF59-F1
#
_cell.length_a   1.000
_cell.length_b   1.000
_cell.length_c   1.000
_cell.angle_alpha   90.00
_cell.angle_beta   90.00
_cell.angle_gamma   90.00
#
_symmetry.space_group_name_H-M   'P 1'
#
loop_
_entity.id
_entity.type
_entity.pdbx_description
1 polymer ?
#
loop_
_entity_poly.entity_id
_entity_poly.type
_entity_poly.pdbx_seq_one_letter_code
_entity_poly.pdbx_strand_id
1 'polypeptide(L)'
;GGGGGAATAAAVVVLHSCSSGGLTTVSSPALSAAALAAEVARKAIIAPSSSQDVQYCPVTQFVGHLLKLLVCNNERFGAQIQKHVKELVGHEMSPLLYPSLFDQIKLIVDKFFDQQTQVMVSDLNTMFIDHIIFIMKNVLENRSDQPSEHLGVTSIEPLMLAIVRYVRHLDTTVLTLHIKTKLCQLVEVMMQRRDDLAFRQEMKFRNKMVEYLTDWVMGNSHQIAPPGPIDQATVSGWSYEINTCCRDLDQSC
;
A
#
# COMPACT_ATOMS: atom_id res chain seq x y z
N GLY A 1 27.59 -37.34 13.38
CA GLY A 1 27.26 -36.10 14.12
C GLY A 1 26.93 -35.06 13.09
N GLY A 2 25.64 -34.74 12.94
CA GLY A 2 25.14 -33.75 11.99
C GLY A 2 25.04 -32.35 12.60
N GLY A 3 24.72 -31.38 11.75
CA GLY A 3 24.34 -30.02 12.14
C GLY A 3 25.08 -28.94 11.38
N GLY A 4 24.80 -28.80 10.09
CA GLY A 4 25.38 -27.75 9.23
C GLY A 4 24.63 -27.69 7.91
N GLY A 5 23.39 -27.20 7.94
CA GLY A 5 22.54 -27.16 6.75
C GLY A 5 21.10 -26.78 7.07
N ALA A 6 20.88 -25.51 7.44
CA ALA A 6 19.55 -24.94 7.58
C ALA A 6 19.62 -23.40 7.51
N ALA A 7 19.92 -22.85 6.33
CA ALA A 7 19.78 -21.41 6.08
C ALA A 7 19.48 -21.02 4.62
N THR A 8 19.18 -21.96 3.72
CA THR A 8 18.96 -21.67 2.29
C THR A 8 17.67 -22.27 1.73
N ALA A 9 16.60 -22.32 2.53
CA ALA A 9 15.33 -22.92 2.12
C ALA A 9 14.06 -22.11 2.48
N ALA A 10 14.17 -20.78 2.61
CA ALA A 10 13.01 -19.92 2.88
C ALA A 10 13.00 -18.71 1.92
N ALA A 11 12.71 -18.97 0.65
CA ALA A 11 12.37 -17.94 -0.34
C ALA A 11 11.51 -18.46 -1.52
N VAL A 12 10.94 -19.67 -1.44
CA VAL A 12 10.22 -20.30 -2.58
C VAL A 12 8.81 -20.80 -2.21
N VAL A 13 8.22 -20.35 -1.10
CA VAL A 13 6.87 -20.82 -0.70
C VAL A 13 5.90 -19.66 -0.51
N VAL A 14 5.73 -18.82 -1.53
CA VAL A 14 4.49 -18.04 -1.76
C VAL A 14 4.28 -17.90 -3.26
N LEU A 15 4.25 -18.99 -4.03
CA LEU A 15 3.87 -18.95 -5.45
C LEU A 15 3.59 -20.30 -6.12
N HIS A 16 2.92 -21.23 -5.44
CA HIS A 16 2.57 -22.49 -6.09
C HIS A 16 1.12 -22.91 -5.82
N SER A 17 0.20 -22.43 -6.66
CA SER A 17 -1.04 -23.11 -7.05
C SER A 17 -1.72 -22.35 -8.19
N CYS A 18 -1.38 -22.70 -9.44
CA CYS A 18 -2.18 -22.42 -10.63
C CYS A 18 -1.71 -23.34 -11.75
N SER A 19 -2.28 -24.55 -11.81
CA SER A 19 -2.26 -25.33 -13.04
C SER A 19 -3.40 -26.33 -13.04
N SER A 20 -4.48 -25.99 -13.75
CA SER A 20 -5.16 -26.84 -14.75
C SER A 20 -6.47 -26.18 -15.15
N GLY A 21 -6.49 -25.66 -16.38
CA GLY A 21 -7.73 -25.27 -17.05
C GLY A 21 -8.47 -26.49 -17.61
N GLY A 22 -9.78 -26.34 -17.75
CA GLY A 22 -10.67 -27.30 -18.41
C GLY A 22 -12.07 -26.71 -18.57
N LEU A 23 -12.39 -26.32 -19.81
CA LEU A 23 -13.58 -25.66 -20.33
C LEU A 23 -14.82 -26.58 -20.36
N THR A 24 -16.04 -26.07 -20.15
CA THR A 24 -17.24 -26.26 -21.03
C THR A 24 -18.48 -25.45 -20.57
N THR A 25 -18.85 -24.47 -21.40
CA THR A 25 -20.16 -24.10 -22.00
C THR A 25 -21.54 -24.30 -21.34
N VAL A 26 -22.42 -23.34 -21.68
CA VAL A 26 -23.91 -23.27 -21.72
C VAL A 26 -24.56 -22.96 -20.34
N SER A 27 -25.44 -21.96 -20.12
CA SER A 27 -26.58 -21.43 -20.90
C SER A 27 -27.04 -20.08 -20.30
N SER A 28 -27.52 -19.13 -21.12
CA SER A 28 -28.51 -18.08 -20.75
C SER A 28 -29.93 -18.68 -20.81
N PRO A 29 -31.02 -18.11 -20.23
CA PRO A 29 -31.41 -16.68 -20.17
C PRO A 29 -31.95 -16.27 -18.77
N ALA A 30 -32.46 -15.08 -18.41
CA ALA A 30 -33.10 -13.97 -19.10
C ALA A 30 -33.21 -12.75 -18.15
N LEU A 31 -33.40 -11.56 -18.73
CA LEU A 31 -34.25 -10.44 -18.28
C LEU A 31 -33.85 -9.55 -17.08
N SER A 32 -33.71 -8.26 -17.43
CA SER A 32 -34.04 -7.06 -16.64
C SER A 32 -33.02 -6.49 -15.64
N ALA A 33 -31.91 -5.93 -16.15
CA ALA A 33 -31.13 -4.91 -15.45
C ALA A 33 -30.82 -3.65 -16.30
N ALA A 34 -31.26 -3.61 -17.56
CA ALA A 34 -30.88 -2.55 -18.51
C ALA A 34 -31.76 -1.29 -18.49
N ALA A 35 -32.78 -1.21 -17.61
CA ALA A 35 -33.74 -0.10 -17.59
C ALA A 35 -33.43 1.01 -16.57
N LEU A 36 -32.44 0.85 -15.69
CA LEU A 36 -32.08 1.85 -14.66
C LEU A 36 -30.83 2.67 -14.99
N ALA A 37 -30.09 2.34 -16.06
CA ALA A 37 -28.88 3.06 -16.46
C ALA A 37 -29.11 4.23 -17.44
N ALA A 38 -30.33 4.41 -17.94
CA ALA A 38 -30.63 5.37 -19.02
C ALA A 38 -31.10 6.77 -18.53
N GLU A 39 -31.38 6.95 -17.24
CA GLU A 39 -32.03 8.17 -16.72
C GLU A 39 -31.04 9.26 -16.21
N VAL A 40 -29.73 9.00 -16.23
CA VAL A 40 -28.71 9.99 -15.81
C VAL A 40 -28.11 10.75 -17.00
N ALA A 41 -28.39 10.33 -18.24
CA ALA A 41 -27.68 10.80 -19.44
C ALA A 41 -28.33 12.01 -20.17
N ARG A 42 -29.31 12.72 -19.58
CA ARG A 42 -29.99 13.83 -20.29
C ARG A 42 -30.20 15.09 -19.45
N LYS A 43 -29.11 15.80 -19.13
CA LYS A 43 -29.06 17.28 -19.26
C LYS A 43 -27.67 17.84 -18.94
N ALA A 44 -26.89 18.10 -19.99
CA ALA A 44 -25.85 19.13 -19.97
C ALA A 44 -25.58 19.56 -21.42
N ILE A 45 -26.40 20.49 -21.92
CA ILE A 45 -26.11 21.26 -23.13
C ILE A 45 -25.98 22.71 -22.68
N ILE A 46 -24.74 23.18 -22.46
CA ILE A 46 -24.35 24.60 -22.54
C ILE A 46 -22.92 24.66 -23.12
N ALA A 47 -22.73 25.61 -24.03
CA ALA A 47 -21.63 25.85 -24.97
C ALA A 47 -20.21 26.07 -24.35
N PRO A 48 -19.12 26.04 -25.16
CA PRO A 48 -17.76 26.08 -24.66
C PRO A 48 -17.29 27.53 -24.46
N SER A 49 -16.99 27.91 -23.23
CA SER A 49 -16.21 29.12 -22.93
C SER A 49 -14.76 28.74 -22.62
N SER A 50 -13.85 29.27 -23.43
CA SER A 50 -12.40 29.17 -23.28
C SER A 50 -11.92 29.91 -22.04
N SER A 51 -11.64 29.18 -20.97
CA SER A 51 -10.77 29.59 -19.85
C SER A 51 -10.28 28.31 -19.19
N GLN A 52 -8.96 28.17 -19.03
CA GLN A 52 -8.31 27.04 -18.37
C GLN A 52 -8.58 27.08 -16.86
N ASP A 53 -9.81 26.83 -16.45
CA ASP A 53 -10.12 26.52 -15.05
C ASP A 53 -10.17 25.00 -14.93
N VAL A 54 -9.15 24.42 -14.28
CA VAL A 54 -9.14 23.01 -13.91
C VAL A 54 -10.33 22.79 -12.98
N GLN A 55 -11.43 22.30 -13.54
CA GLN A 55 -12.65 21.97 -12.82
C GLN A 55 -12.39 20.76 -11.92
N TYR A 56 -11.81 21.02 -10.74
CA TYR A 56 -11.54 19.99 -9.75
C TYR A 56 -12.85 19.48 -9.16
N CYS A 57 -13.03 18.16 -9.16
CA CYS A 57 -14.16 17.51 -8.50
C CYS A 57 -14.13 17.79 -6.98
N PRO A 58 -15.21 18.33 -6.38
CA PRO A 58 -15.25 18.65 -4.94
C PRO A 58 -14.92 17.47 -4.03
N VAL A 59 -15.34 16.25 -4.42
CA VAL A 59 -15.04 15.02 -3.68
C VAL A 59 -13.54 14.74 -3.67
N THR A 60 -12.87 14.90 -4.80
CA THR A 60 -11.42 14.72 -4.92
C THR A 60 -10.66 15.74 -4.06
N GLN A 61 -11.13 16.99 -4.01
CA GLN A 61 -10.55 18.02 -3.13
C GLN A 61 -10.72 17.67 -1.65
N PHE A 62 -11.90 17.20 -1.26
CA PHE A 62 -12.18 16.77 0.11
C PHE A 62 -11.24 15.63 0.54
N VAL A 63 -11.09 14.60 -0.28
CA VAL A 63 -10.15 13.50 -0.05
C VAL A 63 -8.71 14.02 0.07
N GLY A 64 -8.29 14.90 -0.84
CA GLY A 64 -6.97 15.52 -0.78
C GLY A 64 -6.73 16.33 0.50
N HIS A 65 -7.74 17.04 1.01
CA HIS A 65 -7.66 17.76 2.29
C HIS A 65 -7.57 16.81 3.48
N LEU A 66 -8.34 15.72 3.50
CA LEU A 66 -8.21 14.68 4.53
C LEU A 66 -6.80 14.09 4.55
N LEU A 67 -6.24 13.73 3.40
CA LEU A 67 -4.90 13.14 3.31
C LEU A 67 -3.81 14.10 3.81
N LYS A 68 -3.94 15.41 3.61
CA LYS A 68 -3.00 16.40 4.16
C LYS A 68 -2.97 16.40 5.69
N LEU A 69 -4.09 16.07 6.35
CA LEU A 69 -4.16 16.02 7.81
C LEU A 69 -3.44 14.81 8.41
N LEU A 70 -3.13 13.77 7.61
CA LEU A 70 -2.36 12.60 8.05
C LEU A 70 -0.92 12.95 8.49
N VAL A 71 -0.42 14.14 8.16
CA VAL A 71 0.89 14.65 8.58
C VAL A 71 0.78 16.02 9.26
N CYS A 72 -0.37 16.30 9.88
CA CYS A 72 -0.60 17.57 10.56
C CYS A 72 0.43 17.81 11.68
N ASN A 73 1.33 18.77 11.49
CA ASN A 73 2.42 19.07 12.43
C ASN A 73 2.03 20.17 13.44
N ASN A 74 0.91 19.99 14.14
CA ASN A 74 0.52 20.87 15.23
C ASN A 74 0.98 20.27 16.57
N GLU A 75 1.73 21.02 17.38
CA GLU A 75 2.33 20.49 18.63
C GLU A 75 1.29 20.01 19.66
N ARG A 76 0.10 20.62 19.69
CA ARG A 76 -0.92 20.31 20.70
C ARG A 76 -1.86 19.19 20.26
N PHE A 77 -2.30 19.23 19.01
CA PHE A 77 -3.36 18.37 18.50
C PHE A 77 -2.95 17.51 17.32
N GLY A 78 -1.75 17.72 16.75
CA GLY A 78 -1.30 17.08 15.52
C GLY A 78 -1.38 15.56 15.61
N ALA A 79 -0.80 14.95 16.65
CA ALA A 79 -0.86 13.50 16.85
C ALA A 79 -2.30 12.96 16.97
N GLN A 80 -3.21 13.69 17.62
CA GLN A 80 -4.62 13.30 17.75
C GLN A 80 -5.35 13.39 16.41
N ILE A 81 -5.13 14.47 15.66
CA ILE A 81 -5.69 14.67 14.31
C ILE A 81 -5.20 13.57 13.38
N GLN A 82 -3.90 13.32 13.34
CA GLN A 82 -3.30 12.28 12.50
C GLN A 82 -3.89 10.90 12.82
N LYS A 83 -3.97 10.54 14.11
CA LYS A 83 -4.56 9.27 14.55
C LYS A 83 -6.03 9.16 14.12
N HIS A 84 -6.85 10.17 14.42
CA HIS A 84 -8.27 10.12 14.14
C HIS A 84 -8.58 10.11 12.64
N VAL A 85 -7.89 10.94 11.84
CA VAL A 85 -8.04 10.94 10.38
C VAL A 85 -7.59 9.60 9.79
N LYS A 86 -6.49 9.03 10.28
CA LYS A 86 -6.04 7.70 9.84
C LYS A 86 -7.07 6.61 10.15
N GLU A 87 -7.63 6.60 11.36
CA GLU A 87 -8.66 5.64 11.78
C GLU A 87 -9.95 5.81 10.97
N LEU A 88 -10.41 7.05 10.78
CA LEU A 88 -11.60 7.39 10.00
C LEU A 88 -11.46 6.94 8.54
N VAL A 89 -10.33 7.27 7.89
CA VAL A 89 -10.11 6.90 6.49
C VAL A 89 -9.94 5.38 6.32
N GLY A 90 -9.29 4.72 7.28
CA GLY A 90 -9.04 3.27 7.22
C GLY A 90 -10.27 2.39 7.47
N HIS A 91 -11.22 2.84 8.30
CA HIS A 91 -12.35 1.99 8.74
C HIS A 91 -13.73 2.50 8.38
N GLU A 92 -13.93 3.82 8.33
CA GLU A 92 -15.27 4.42 8.24
C GLU A 92 -15.56 5.05 6.87
N MET A 93 -14.54 5.19 6.01
CA MET A 93 -14.72 5.78 4.69
C MET A 93 -15.60 4.90 3.79
N SER A 94 -16.58 5.52 3.13
CA SER A 94 -17.45 4.83 2.18
C SER A 94 -16.62 4.21 1.02
N PRO A 95 -16.86 2.93 0.66
CA PRO A 95 -16.16 2.28 -0.45
C PRO A 95 -16.26 2.98 -1.80
N LEU A 96 -17.31 3.78 -2.02
CA LEU A 96 -17.47 4.61 -3.23
C LEU A 96 -16.36 5.65 -3.40
N LEU A 97 -15.66 6.00 -2.32
CA LEU A 97 -14.57 6.97 -2.33
C LEU A 97 -13.19 6.31 -2.55
N TYR A 98 -13.08 4.98 -2.45
CA TYR A 98 -11.79 4.28 -2.58
C TYR A 98 -11.08 4.55 -3.91
N PRO A 99 -11.76 4.62 -5.07
CA PRO A 99 -11.07 4.99 -6.31
C PRO A 99 -10.41 6.37 -6.23
N SER A 100 -11.15 7.38 -5.74
CA SER A 100 -10.60 8.72 -5.57
C SER A 100 -9.53 8.79 -4.48
N LEU A 101 -9.64 7.96 -3.43
CA LEU A 101 -8.65 7.85 -2.37
C LEU A 101 -7.32 7.34 -2.93
N PHE A 102 -7.33 6.22 -3.64
CA PHE A 102 -6.11 5.61 -4.19
C PHE A 102 -5.42 6.55 -5.18
N ASP A 103 -6.18 7.21 -6.04
CA ASP A 103 -5.63 8.18 -6.99
C ASP A 103 -5.00 9.38 -6.27
N GLN A 104 -5.65 9.93 -5.24
CA GLN A 104 -5.10 11.05 -4.47
C GLN A 104 -3.86 10.66 -3.66
N ILE A 105 -3.86 9.47 -3.05
CA ILE A 105 -2.68 8.95 -2.36
C ILE A 105 -1.53 8.83 -3.35
N LYS A 106 -1.76 8.22 -4.52
CA LYS A 106 -0.74 8.05 -5.56
C LYS A 106 -0.15 9.39 -5.99
N LEU A 107 -1.00 10.39 -6.24
CA LEU A 107 -0.58 11.73 -6.61
C LEU A 107 0.29 12.42 -5.54
N ILE A 108 0.06 12.13 -4.26
CA ILE A 108 0.89 12.65 -3.17
C ILE A 108 2.21 11.88 -3.10
N VAL A 109 2.17 10.54 -3.11
CA VAL A 109 3.35 9.68 -3.02
C VAL A 109 4.30 9.90 -4.21
N ASP A 110 3.79 10.20 -5.40
CA ASP A 110 4.62 10.53 -6.57
C ASP A 110 5.50 11.76 -6.35
N LYS A 111 5.09 12.69 -5.48
CA LYS A 111 5.90 13.86 -5.10
C LYS A 111 7.03 13.52 -4.14
N PHE A 112 7.11 12.29 -3.65
CA PHE A 112 8.23 11.82 -2.85
C PHE A 112 9.40 11.35 -3.72
N PHE A 113 9.27 11.44 -5.03
CA PHE A 113 10.32 11.15 -6.00
C PHE A 113 10.70 12.43 -6.75
N ASP A 114 11.99 12.66 -6.94
CA ASP A 114 12.46 13.83 -7.69
C ASP A 114 12.29 13.64 -9.22
N GLN A 115 12.75 14.63 -10.00
CA GLN A 115 12.66 14.60 -11.46
C GLN A 115 13.49 13.46 -12.09
N GLN A 116 14.50 12.98 -11.38
CA GLN A 116 15.35 11.84 -11.73
C GLN A 116 14.79 10.52 -11.17
N THR A 117 13.60 10.55 -10.57
CA THR A 117 12.93 9.43 -9.88
C THR A 117 13.68 8.90 -8.65
N GLN A 118 14.61 9.64 -8.09
CA GLN A 118 15.24 9.30 -6.82
C GLN A 118 14.28 9.53 -5.66
N VAL A 119 14.38 8.70 -4.63
CA VAL A 119 13.50 8.78 -3.46
C VAL A 119 13.95 9.92 -2.55
N MET A 120 13.03 10.85 -2.26
CA MET A 120 13.23 11.93 -1.31
C MET A 120 12.73 11.51 0.06
N VAL A 121 13.62 10.91 0.85
CA VAL A 121 13.32 10.47 2.22
C VAL A 121 13.25 11.68 3.16
N SER A 122 12.15 11.79 3.90
CA SER A 122 12.00 12.76 5.00
C SER A 122 11.04 12.22 6.05
N ASP A 123 11.09 12.74 7.28
CA ASP A 123 10.23 12.28 8.37
C ASP A 123 8.74 12.41 8.04
N LEU A 124 8.35 13.51 7.39
CA LEU A 124 6.96 13.74 6.98
C LEU A 124 6.51 12.75 5.89
N ASN A 125 7.36 12.50 4.89
CA ASN A 125 7.06 11.55 3.82
C ASN A 125 6.96 10.13 4.38
N THR A 126 7.87 9.75 5.28
CA THR A 126 7.88 8.43 5.92
C THR A 126 6.66 8.24 6.82
N MET A 127 6.29 9.24 7.60
CA MET A 127 5.06 9.23 8.42
C MET A 127 3.81 9.09 7.54
N PHE A 128 3.75 9.82 6.43
CA PHE A 128 2.66 9.66 5.46
C PHE A 128 2.59 8.21 4.94
N ILE A 129 3.71 7.64 4.52
CA ILE A 129 3.77 6.26 4.02
C ILE A 129 3.32 5.24 5.09
N ASP A 130 3.75 5.36 6.34
CA ASP A 130 3.30 4.46 7.42
C ASP A 130 1.77 4.56 7.63
N HIS A 131 1.22 5.78 7.61
CA HIS A 131 -0.23 5.98 7.70
C HIS A 131 -0.98 5.41 6.49
N ILE A 132 -0.44 5.54 5.28
CA ILE A 132 -1.04 4.97 4.07
C ILE A 132 -0.99 3.44 4.11
N ILE A 133 0.11 2.83 4.56
CA ILE A 133 0.18 1.36 4.70
C ILE A 133 -0.95 0.86 5.62
N PHE A 134 -1.16 1.55 6.75
CA PHE A 134 -2.26 1.25 7.66
C PHE A 134 -3.63 1.39 6.98
N ILE A 135 -3.88 2.51 6.29
CA ILE A 135 -5.16 2.77 5.62
C ILE A 135 -5.43 1.72 4.54
N MET A 136 -4.47 1.49 3.66
CA MET A 136 -4.60 0.52 2.57
C MET A 136 -4.88 -0.89 3.11
N LYS A 137 -4.24 -1.28 4.22
CA LYS A 137 -4.44 -2.59 4.83
C LYS A 137 -5.88 -2.72 5.32
N ASN A 138 -6.37 -1.76 6.10
CA ASN A 138 -7.73 -1.80 6.65
C ASN A 138 -8.80 -1.69 5.56
N VAL A 139 -8.59 -0.87 4.52
CA VAL A 139 -9.50 -0.79 3.37
C VAL A 139 -9.63 -2.15 2.67
N LEU A 140 -8.52 -2.88 2.53
CA LEU A 140 -8.52 -4.22 1.94
C LEU A 140 -9.04 -5.28 2.93
N GLU A 141 -8.83 -5.14 4.23
CA GLU A 141 -9.39 -6.08 5.23
C GLU A 141 -10.89 -5.87 5.47
N ASN A 142 -11.44 -4.69 5.15
CA ASN A 142 -12.83 -4.36 5.40
C ASN A 142 -13.76 -5.25 4.56
N ARG A 143 -14.38 -6.23 5.23
CA ARG A 143 -15.37 -7.15 4.68
C ARG A 143 -16.75 -6.54 4.84
N SER A 144 -17.13 -5.61 3.96
CA SER A 144 -18.54 -5.30 3.80
C SER A 144 -19.24 -6.54 3.19
N ASP A 145 -20.40 -6.93 3.71
CA ASP A 145 -21.24 -8.03 3.15
C ASP A 145 -21.70 -7.78 1.69
N GLN A 146 -21.35 -6.63 1.11
CA GLN A 146 -21.60 -6.29 -0.28
C GLN A 146 -20.41 -6.64 -1.17
N PRO A 147 -20.65 -7.10 -2.42
CA PRO A 147 -19.59 -7.41 -3.36
C PRO A 147 -18.65 -6.22 -3.54
N SER A 148 -17.35 -6.53 -3.59
CA SER A 148 -16.18 -5.65 -3.65
C SER A 148 -16.05 -4.82 -4.93
N GLU A 149 -17.15 -4.52 -5.62
CA GLU A 149 -17.18 -3.96 -6.98
C GLU A 149 -16.37 -2.66 -7.11
N HIS A 150 -16.29 -1.86 -6.05
CA HIS A 150 -15.58 -0.59 -6.05
C HIS A 150 -14.05 -0.71 -6.06
N LEU A 151 -13.50 -1.82 -5.56
CA LEU A 151 -12.05 -2.06 -5.55
C LEU A 151 -11.50 -2.42 -6.93
N GLY A 152 -12.34 -2.98 -7.81
CA GLY A 152 -12.00 -3.30 -9.19
C GLY A 152 -12.05 -2.11 -10.16
N VAL A 153 -12.47 -0.92 -9.72
CA VAL A 153 -12.66 0.25 -10.62
C VAL A 153 -11.33 0.93 -10.96
N THR A 154 -10.37 0.95 -10.03
CA THR A 154 -9.05 1.56 -10.24
C THR A 154 -7.93 0.55 -10.03
N SER A 155 -6.81 0.74 -10.74
CA SER A 155 -5.64 -0.12 -10.57
C SER A 155 -4.82 0.36 -9.37
N ILE A 156 -4.72 -0.53 -8.38
CA ILE A 156 -3.93 -0.32 -7.15
C ILE A 156 -2.42 -0.54 -7.38
N GLU A 157 -2.04 -1.18 -8.49
CA GLU A 157 -0.65 -1.58 -8.80
C GLU A 157 0.36 -0.42 -8.74
N PRO A 158 0.11 0.74 -9.39
CA PRO A 158 1.08 1.83 -9.41
C PRO A 158 1.29 2.44 -8.03
N LEU A 159 0.24 2.48 -7.20
CA LEU A 159 0.30 2.96 -5.83
C LEU A 159 1.15 2.04 -4.96
N MET A 160 0.87 0.74 -4.99
CA MET A 160 1.62 -0.24 -4.22
C MET A 160 3.09 -0.29 -4.62
N LEU A 161 3.38 -0.17 -5.92
CA LEU A 161 4.76 -0.06 -6.43
C LEU A 161 5.48 1.22 -5.97
N ALA A 162 4.76 2.34 -5.79
CA ALA A 162 5.36 3.55 -5.28
C ALA A 162 5.65 3.44 -3.77
N ILE A 163 4.73 2.86 -2.99
CA ILE A 163 4.90 2.62 -1.55
C ILE A 163 6.10 1.70 -1.29
N VAL A 164 6.13 0.52 -1.93
CA VAL A 164 7.21 -0.47 -1.77
C VAL A 164 8.56 0.13 -2.17
N ARG A 165 8.61 0.92 -3.25
CA ARG A 165 9.83 1.60 -3.71
C ARG A 165 10.31 2.63 -2.71
N TYR A 166 9.40 3.42 -2.10
CA TYR A 166 9.78 4.37 -1.05
C TYR A 166 10.37 3.62 0.16
N VAL A 167 9.67 2.61 0.67
CA VAL A 167 10.07 1.84 1.85
C VAL A 167 11.40 1.11 1.65
N ARG A 168 11.69 0.65 0.43
CA ARG A 168 13.00 0.06 0.06
C ARG A 168 14.19 0.96 0.39
N HIS A 169 14.03 2.28 0.21
CA HIS A 169 15.10 3.24 0.36
C HIS A 169 15.23 3.79 1.79
N LEU A 170 14.43 3.28 2.74
CA LEU A 170 14.57 3.63 4.14
C LEU A 170 15.75 2.88 4.77
N ASP A 171 16.60 3.64 5.46
CA ASP A 171 17.69 3.10 6.27
C ASP A 171 17.17 2.12 7.33
N THR A 172 17.97 1.13 7.68
CA THR A 172 17.57 0.08 8.61
C THR A 172 17.64 0.57 10.05
N THR A 173 16.46 0.82 10.63
CA THR A 173 16.22 1.23 12.01
C THR A 173 15.06 0.42 12.58
N VAL A 174 14.88 0.38 13.90
CA VAL A 174 13.72 -0.31 14.51
C VAL A 174 12.39 0.21 13.96
N LEU A 175 12.25 1.53 13.82
CA LEU A 175 11.06 2.16 13.26
C LEU A 175 10.79 1.70 11.82
N THR A 176 11.81 1.73 10.96
CA THR A 176 11.66 1.39 9.55
C THR A 176 11.47 -0.11 9.32
N LEU A 177 12.03 -0.96 10.19
CA LEU A 177 11.72 -2.40 10.19
C LEU A 177 10.24 -2.65 10.50
N HIS A 178 9.67 -1.96 11.49
CA HIS A 178 8.22 -2.05 11.74
C HIS A 178 7.38 -1.61 10.54
N ILE A 179 7.78 -0.54 9.84
CA ILE A 179 7.11 -0.11 8.60
C ILE A 179 7.21 -1.19 7.52
N LYS A 180 8.40 -1.77 7.32
CA LYS A 180 8.63 -2.88 6.37
C LYS A 180 7.75 -4.10 6.71
N THR A 181 7.61 -4.46 7.99
CA THR A 181 6.74 -5.57 8.43
C THR A 181 5.27 -5.28 8.11
N LYS A 182 4.77 -4.08 8.44
CA LYS A 182 3.40 -3.68 8.11
C LYS A 182 3.15 -3.69 6.60
N LEU A 183 4.15 -3.29 5.80
CA LEU A 183 4.07 -3.36 4.35
C LEU A 183 3.95 -4.81 3.86
N CYS A 184 4.77 -5.74 4.36
CA CYS A 184 4.65 -7.15 3.97
C CYS A 184 3.26 -7.72 4.33
N GLN A 185 2.71 -7.40 5.50
CA GLN A 185 1.32 -7.75 5.86
C GLN A 185 0.28 -7.15 4.91
N LEU A 186 0.45 -5.89 4.49
CA LEU A 186 -0.43 -5.26 3.51
C LEU A 186 -0.37 -6.00 2.16
N VAL A 187 0.84 -6.38 1.70
CA VAL A 187 1.02 -7.12 0.46
C VAL A 187 0.33 -8.49 0.54
N GLU A 188 0.43 -9.17 1.68
CA GLU A 188 -0.26 -10.44 1.94
C GLU A 188 -1.78 -10.28 1.79
N VAL A 189 -2.40 -9.35 2.52
CA VAL A 189 -3.84 -9.07 2.45
C VAL A 189 -4.28 -8.72 1.03
N MET A 190 -3.52 -7.88 0.34
CA MET A 190 -3.79 -7.50 -1.04
C MET A 190 -3.80 -8.72 -1.97
N MET A 191 -2.85 -9.65 -1.80
CA MET A 191 -2.78 -10.86 -2.61
C MET A 191 -3.87 -11.88 -2.24
N GLN A 192 -4.33 -11.91 -0.99
CA GLN A 192 -5.50 -12.72 -0.57
C GLN A 192 -6.80 -12.24 -1.23
N ARG A 193 -6.88 -10.95 -1.58
CA ARG A 193 -8.02 -10.33 -2.27
C ARG A 193 -7.81 -10.12 -3.76
N ARG A 194 -6.84 -10.82 -4.37
CA ARG A 194 -6.46 -10.57 -5.77
C ARG A 194 -7.64 -10.63 -6.75
N ASP A 195 -8.61 -11.51 -6.50
CA ASP A 195 -9.74 -11.75 -7.40
C ASP A 195 -10.77 -10.59 -7.35
N ASP A 196 -10.73 -9.77 -6.29
CA ASP A 196 -11.53 -8.54 -6.13
C ASP A 196 -10.87 -7.30 -6.75
N LEU A 197 -9.58 -7.40 -7.10
CA LEU A 197 -8.74 -6.26 -7.48
C LEU A 197 -8.51 -6.23 -8.99
N ALA A 198 -8.48 -5.02 -9.54
CA ALA A 198 -8.15 -4.82 -10.95
C ALA A 198 -6.64 -4.73 -11.17
N PHE A 199 -6.05 -5.83 -11.63
CA PHE A 199 -4.67 -5.87 -12.13
C PHE A 199 -4.62 -5.71 -13.64
N ARG A 200 -3.86 -4.73 -14.13
CA ARG A 200 -3.57 -4.55 -15.56
C ARG A 200 -2.41 -5.42 -16.01
N GLN A 201 -1.40 -5.59 -15.16
CA GLN A 201 -0.18 -6.35 -15.46
C GLN A 201 0.24 -7.20 -14.25
N GLU A 202 -0.67 -8.04 -13.76
CA GLU A 202 -0.52 -8.79 -12.50
C GLU A 202 0.83 -9.50 -12.37
N MET A 203 1.20 -10.33 -13.35
CA MET A 203 2.46 -11.08 -13.28
C MET A 203 3.68 -10.16 -13.18
N LYS A 204 3.69 -9.05 -13.93
CA LYS A 204 4.78 -8.07 -13.89
C LYS A 204 4.82 -7.34 -12.55
N PHE A 205 3.66 -6.96 -12.04
CA PHE A 205 3.51 -6.35 -10.72
C PHE A 205 4.08 -7.27 -9.64
N ARG A 206 3.66 -8.55 -9.62
CA ARG A 206 4.11 -9.55 -8.64
C ARG A 206 5.61 -9.78 -8.69
N ASN A 207 6.19 -9.93 -9.88
CA ASN A 207 7.64 -10.06 -10.04
C ASN A 207 8.38 -8.84 -9.49
N LYS A 208 7.87 -7.63 -9.74
CA LYS A 208 8.48 -6.39 -9.26
C LYS A 208 8.35 -6.24 -7.74
N MET A 209 7.23 -6.65 -7.16
CA MET A 209 7.04 -6.69 -5.71
C MET A 209 8.07 -7.61 -5.07
N VAL A 210 8.22 -8.85 -5.55
CA VAL A 210 9.23 -9.79 -5.05
C VAL A 210 10.63 -9.19 -5.18
N GLU A 211 10.99 -8.64 -6.34
CA GLU A 211 12.30 -7.99 -6.53
C GLU A 211 12.57 -6.93 -5.45
N TYR A 212 11.60 -6.06 -5.15
CA TYR A 212 11.76 -5.04 -4.13
C TYR A 212 11.84 -5.63 -2.71
N LEU A 213 10.91 -6.52 -2.35
CA LEU A 213 10.88 -7.14 -1.01
C LEU A 213 12.19 -7.90 -0.73
N THR A 214 12.65 -8.72 -1.67
CA THR A 214 13.85 -9.54 -1.48
C THR A 214 15.12 -8.68 -1.40
N ASP A 215 15.21 -7.59 -2.17
CA ASP A 215 16.38 -6.69 -2.15
C ASP A 215 16.69 -6.14 -0.75
N TRP A 216 15.69 -5.64 -0.02
CA TRP A 216 15.93 -5.08 1.31
C TRP A 216 16.00 -6.15 2.42
N VAL A 217 15.38 -7.32 2.23
CA VAL A 217 15.50 -8.44 3.17
C VAL A 217 16.92 -8.99 3.15
N MET A 218 17.47 -9.21 1.95
CA MET A 218 18.85 -9.71 1.79
C MET A 218 19.91 -8.65 2.12
N GLY A 219 19.61 -7.36 1.94
CA GLY A 219 20.53 -6.25 2.24
C GLY A 219 20.79 -6.01 3.73
N ASN A 220 19.83 -6.37 4.61
CA ASN A 220 19.95 -6.18 6.06
C ASN A 220 20.99 -7.09 6.72
N SER A 221 21.35 -8.21 6.10
CA SER A 221 22.28 -9.18 6.66
C SER A 221 23.73 -8.67 6.75
N HIS A 222 24.09 -7.61 6.03
CA HIS A 222 25.47 -7.12 5.90
C HIS A 222 25.76 -5.77 6.57
N GLN A 223 24.76 -5.06 7.11
CA GLN A 223 24.94 -3.69 7.67
C GLN A 223 24.81 -3.57 9.19
N ILE A 224 24.74 -4.68 9.94
CA ILE A 224 24.80 -4.65 11.41
C ILE A 224 26.26 -4.45 11.85
N ALA A 225 26.85 -3.31 11.51
CA ALA A 225 28.15 -2.89 12.05
C ALA A 225 27.92 -2.26 13.43
N PRO A 226 28.70 -2.65 14.46
CA PRO A 226 28.53 -2.06 15.79
C PRO A 226 28.95 -0.59 15.76
N PRO A 227 28.14 0.36 16.26
CA PRO A 227 28.62 1.70 16.49
C PRO A 227 29.68 1.66 17.60
N GLY A 228 30.63 2.60 17.53
CA GLY A 228 31.73 2.78 18.49
C GLY A 228 31.26 3.01 19.94
N PRO A 229 32.16 3.41 20.85
CA PRO A 229 31.98 3.23 22.29
C PRO A 229 30.80 4.03 22.85
N ILE A 230 29.64 3.38 22.86
CA ILE A 230 28.42 3.74 23.58
C ILE A 230 28.15 2.57 24.53
N ASP A 231 27.62 2.86 25.71
CA ASP A 231 27.40 1.89 26.80
C ASP A 231 26.93 0.52 26.30
N GLN A 232 27.71 -0.52 26.64
CA GLN A 232 27.56 -1.87 26.12
C GLN A 232 26.17 -2.49 26.44
N ALA A 233 25.49 -1.99 27.46
CA ALA A 233 24.15 -2.40 27.89
C ALA A 233 23.02 -1.82 27.02
N THR A 234 23.13 -0.56 26.59
CA THR A 234 22.15 0.03 25.66
C THR A 234 22.34 -0.54 24.27
N VAL A 235 23.58 -0.64 23.78
CA VAL A 235 23.88 -1.20 22.43
C VAL A 235 23.40 -2.65 22.28
N SER A 236 23.53 -3.48 23.32
CA SER A 236 23.02 -4.85 23.31
C SER A 236 21.49 -4.94 23.31
N GLY A 237 20.80 -4.03 24.01
CA GLY A 237 19.33 -3.90 23.96
C GLY A 237 18.82 -3.54 22.56
N TRP A 238 19.39 -2.50 21.94
CA TRP A 238 19.03 -2.10 20.56
C TRP A 238 19.32 -3.20 19.54
N SER A 239 20.46 -3.90 19.69
CA SER A 239 20.81 -5.02 18.82
C SER A 239 19.81 -6.18 18.95
N TYR A 240 19.34 -6.50 20.16
CA TYR A 240 18.32 -7.53 20.37
C TYR A 240 16.98 -7.15 19.73
N GLU A 241 16.53 -5.91 19.90
CA GLU A 241 15.28 -5.42 19.31
C GLU A 241 15.34 -5.41 17.78
N ILE A 242 16.45 -4.92 17.20
CA ILE A 242 16.67 -4.95 15.75
C ILE A 242 16.67 -6.38 15.23
N ASN A 243 17.38 -7.31 15.88
CA ASN A 243 17.41 -8.71 15.46
C ASN A 243 16.03 -9.38 15.55
N THR A 244 15.25 -9.05 16.58
CA THR A 244 13.86 -9.54 16.72
C THR A 244 12.99 -9.01 15.59
N CYS A 245 13.08 -7.70 15.31
CA CYS A 245 12.29 -7.09 14.24
C CYS A 245 12.72 -7.57 12.84
N CYS A 246 14.01 -7.82 12.61
CA CYS A 246 14.50 -8.47 11.39
C CYS A 246 13.90 -9.87 11.22
N ARG A 247 13.86 -10.68 12.29
CA ARG A 247 13.25 -12.02 12.24
C ARG A 247 11.75 -11.96 11.94
N ASP A 248 11.03 -11.02 12.57
CA ASP A 248 9.59 -10.86 12.35
C ASP A 248 9.31 -10.35 10.92
N LEU A 249 10.20 -9.51 10.37
CA LEU A 249 10.17 -9.10 8.98
C LEU A 249 10.42 -10.29 8.03
N ASP A 250 11.46 -11.08 8.27
CA ASP A 250 11.78 -12.27 7.46
C ASP A 250 10.62 -13.27 7.45
N GLN A 251 9.91 -13.42 8.57
CA GLN A 251 8.70 -14.25 8.66
C GLN A 251 7.52 -13.69 7.85
N SER A 252 7.46 -12.37 7.65
CA SER A 252 6.29 -11.70 7.06
C SER A 252 6.32 -11.58 5.52
N CYS A 253 7.47 -11.72 4.84
CA CYS A 253 7.66 -11.23 3.45
C CYS A 253 7.61 -12.28 2.30
#